data_AF-A0A497SJX2-F1
#
_entry.id   AF-A0A497SJX2-F1
#
_cell.length_a   1.000
_cell.length_b   1.000
_cell.length_c   1.000
_cell.angle_alpha   90.00
_cell.angle_beta   90.00
_cell.angle_gamma   90.00
#
_symmetry.space_group_name_H-M   'P 1'
#
loop_
_entity.id
_entity.type
_entity.pdbx_description
1 polymer ?
#
loop_
_entity_poly.entity_id
_entity_poly.type
_entity_poly.pdbx_seq_one_letter_code
_entity_poly.pdbx_strand_id
1 'polypeptide(L)'
;MPTVRQVLAAAKRKVTPTAKERKEMQKVIDEAVAVTRDVIKPLGLGYTLAGSFIRDTWMPDKKEFEIFILFPEGKTRDQLERTGLNAGKEIVKRLGGVHTIAYAEHPYVRAKAGGFDIDIVPCYKLK
;
A
#
# COMPACT_ATOMS: atom_id res chain seq x y z
N MET A 1 6.93 41.03 -10.65
CA MET A 1 6.46 39.63 -10.83
C MET A 1 7.38 38.70 -10.08
N PRO A 2 6.89 37.60 -9.47
CA PRO A 2 7.75 36.64 -8.80
C PRO A 2 8.69 35.97 -9.80
N THR A 3 9.93 35.73 -9.38
CA THR A 3 10.90 34.95 -10.17
C THR A 3 10.50 33.48 -10.22
N VAL A 4 10.99 32.75 -11.24
CA VAL A 4 10.79 31.28 -11.33
C VAL A 4 11.20 30.59 -10.03
N ARG A 5 12.31 31.01 -9.40
CA ARG A 5 12.79 30.42 -8.14
C ARG A 5 11.80 30.63 -6.99
N GLN A 6 11.17 31.80 -6.89
CA GLN A 6 10.16 32.08 -5.86
C GLN A 6 8.90 31.25 -6.07
N VAL A 7 8.46 31.10 -7.33
CA VAL A 7 7.32 30.24 -7.68
C VAL A 7 7.61 28.78 -7.34
N LEU A 8 8.79 28.26 -7.70
CA LEU A 8 9.21 26.89 -7.39
C LEU A 8 9.31 26.64 -5.88
N ALA A 9 9.85 27.59 -5.11
CA ALA A 9 9.92 27.46 -3.66
C ALA A 9 8.53 27.42 -3.01
N ALA A 10 7.59 28.25 -3.50
CA ALA A 10 6.21 28.24 -3.03
C ALA A 10 5.49 26.94 -3.39
N ALA A 11 5.68 26.43 -4.61
CA ALA A 11 5.14 25.15 -5.06
C ALA A 11 5.70 23.99 -4.23
N LYS A 12 7.03 23.94 -4.02
CA LYS A 12 7.70 22.91 -3.21
C LYS A 12 7.09 22.80 -1.81
N ARG A 13 6.82 23.92 -1.13
CA ARG A 13 6.18 23.92 0.20
C ARG A 13 4.77 23.31 0.20
N LYS A 14 4.03 23.42 -0.91
CA LYS A 14 2.67 22.86 -1.02
C LYS A 14 2.68 21.36 -1.30
N VAL A 15 3.71 20.85 -1.98
CA VAL A 15 3.79 19.45 -2.40
C VAL A 15 4.74 18.60 -1.55
N THR A 16 5.41 19.19 -0.56
CA THR A 16 6.30 18.45 0.35
C THR A 16 5.53 18.08 1.62
N PRO A 17 5.45 16.79 1.97
CA PRO A 17 4.82 16.36 3.22
C PRO A 17 5.49 16.92 4.46
N THR A 18 4.67 17.42 5.37
CA THR A 18 5.08 17.90 6.70
C THR A 18 5.49 16.74 7.61
N ALA A 19 6.21 17.03 8.69
CA ALA A 19 6.57 16.03 9.69
C ALA A 19 5.34 15.34 10.33
N LYS A 20 4.23 16.08 10.47
CA LYS A 20 2.97 15.54 11.00
C LYS A 20 2.36 14.52 10.04
N GLU A 21 2.25 14.85 8.76
CA GLU A 21 1.69 13.95 7.73
C GLU A 21 2.55 12.69 7.57
N ARG A 22 3.88 12.83 7.65
CA ARG A 22 4.82 11.70 7.67
C ARG A 22 4.57 10.76 8.85
N LYS A 23 4.35 11.32 10.05
CA LYS A 23 4.05 10.54 11.26
C LYS A 23 2.70 9.84 11.17
N GLU A 24 1.67 10.51 10.65
CA GLU A 24 0.34 9.92 10.42
C GLU A 24 0.42 8.76 9.42
N MET A 25 1.09 8.95 8.29
CA MET A 25 1.31 7.91 7.28
C MET A 25 2.06 6.71 7.87
N GLN A 26 3.17 6.94 8.58
CA GLN A 26 3.95 5.87 9.19
C GLN A 26 3.11 5.04 10.17
N LYS A 27 2.26 5.68 10.98
CA LYS A 27 1.39 4.98 11.92
C LYS A 27 0.43 4.02 11.21
N VAL A 28 -0.20 4.46 10.11
CA VAL A 28 -1.13 3.62 9.35
C VAL A 28 -0.41 2.47 8.65
N ILE A 29 0.79 2.72 8.13
CA ILE A 29 1.62 1.68 7.54
C ILE A 29 2.03 0.64 8.58
N ASP A 30 2.45 1.05 9.77
CA ASP A 30 2.85 0.14 10.84
C ASP A 30 1.68 -0.76 11.27
N GLU A 31 0.47 -0.19 11.38
CA GLU A 31 -0.76 -0.94 11.69
C GLU A 31 -1.11 -1.92 10.57
N ALA A 32 -1.10 -1.47 9.31
CA ALA A 32 -1.38 -2.33 8.16
C ALA A 32 -0.36 -3.47 8.04
N VAL A 33 0.92 -3.19 8.26
CA VAL A 33 2.00 -4.18 8.26
C VAL A 33 1.81 -5.22 9.36
N ALA A 34 1.44 -4.80 10.57
CA ALA A 34 1.18 -5.72 11.68
C ALA A 34 0.03 -6.68 11.31
N VAL A 35 -1.09 -6.14 10.83
CA VAL A 35 -2.24 -6.92 10.38
C VAL A 35 -1.88 -7.86 9.23
N THR A 36 -1.18 -7.36 8.21
CA THR A 36 -0.73 -8.17 7.08
C THR A 36 0.11 -9.34 7.54
N ARG A 37 1.10 -9.11 8.41
CA ARG A 37 1.96 -10.16 8.95
C ARG A 37 1.17 -11.26 9.63
N ASP A 38 0.18 -10.89 10.45
CA ASP A 38 -0.65 -11.84 11.17
C ASP A 38 -1.55 -12.66 10.24
N VAL A 39 -2.08 -12.04 9.18
CA VAL A 39 -2.94 -12.72 8.20
C VAL A 39 -2.15 -13.69 7.33
N ILE A 40 -0.93 -13.34 6.93
CA ILE A 40 -0.16 -14.15 5.97
C ILE A 40 0.76 -15.18 6.62
N LYS A 41 1.11 -15.01 7.91
CA LYS A 41 2.00 -15.94 8.64
C LYS A 41 1.50 -17.40 8.60
N PRO A 42 0.21 -17.71 8.82
CA PRO A 42 -0.30 -19.08 8.70
C PRO A 42 -0.22 -19.65 7.27
N LEU A 43 -0.11 -18.79 6.26
CA LEU A 43 0.01 -19.16 4.85
C LEU A 43 1.47 -19.39 4.43
N GLY A 44 2.44 -19.07 5.31
CA GLY A 44 3.86 -19.12 4.99
C GLY A 44 4.29 -18.12 3.91
N LEU A 45 3.55 -17.02 3.75
CA LEU A 45 3.82 -15.99 2.73
C LEU A 45 4.57 -14.80 3.34
N GLY A 46 5.28 -14.07 2.48
CA GLY A 46 5.95 -12.82 2.84
C GLY A 46 5.16 -11.60 2.36
N TYR A 47 5.62 -10.41 2.75
CA TYR A 47 5.14 -9.16 2.16
C TYR A 47 6.31 -8.23 1.85
N THR A 48 6.09 -7.29 0.94
CA THR A 48 6.91 -6.08 0.79
C THR A 48 6.00 -4.87 0.61
N LEU A 49 6.49 -3.70 1.02
CA LEU A 49 5.84 -2.44 0.69
C LEU A 49 6.40 -1.92 -0.64
N ALA A 50 5.56 -1.23 -1.40
CA ALA A 50 5.96 -0.53 -2.60
C ALA A 50 5.45 0.92 -2.57
N GLY A 51 5.56 1.59 -3.71
CA GLY A 51 4.96 2.91 -3.88
C GLY A 51 5.86 4.09 -3.66
N SER A 52 5.26 5.26 -3.85
CA SER A 52 5.90 6.56 -3.67
C SER A 52 6.34 6.80 -2.22
N PHE A 53 5.64 6.18 -1.25
CA PHE A 53 5.99 6.28 0.16
C PHE A 53 7.38 5.71 0.46
N ILE A 54 7.67 4.50 -0.02
CA ILE A 54 8.96 3.81 0.20
C ILE A 54 10.14 4.57 -0.43
N ARG A 55 9.87 5.36 -1.48
CA ARG A 55 10.88 6.17 -2.17
C ARG A 55 10.95 7.62 -1.69
N ASP A 56 10.15 8.00 -0.70
CA ASP A 56 10.00 9.39 -0.23
C ASP A 56 9.66 10.40 -1.34
N THR A 57 8.82 9.98 -2.30
CA THR A 57 8.37 10.82 -3.44
C THR A 57 6.86 11.04 -3.44
N TRP A 58 6.19 10.84 -2.31
CA TRP A 58 4.74 10.97 -2.19
C TRP A 58 4.31 12.42 -1.98
N MET A 59 3.10 12.75 -2.44
CA MET A 59 2.51 14.08 -2.29
C MET A 59 1.51 14.10 -1.12
N PRO A 60 1.35 15.21 -0.37
CA PRO A 60 0.49 15.28 0.80
C PRO A 60 -0.99 14.90 0.55
N ASP A 61 -1.47 15.15 -0.65
CA ASP A 61 -2.82 14.82 -1.13
C ASP A 61 -2.97 13.36 -1.57
N LYS A 62 -1.86 12.65 -1.74
CA LYS A 62 -1.78 11.24 -2.12
C LYS A 62 -1.42 10.39 -0.91
N LYS A 63 -2.46 10.09 -0.12
CA LYS A 63 -2.40 9.23 1.06
C LYS A 63 -2.57 7.76 0.68
N GLU A 64 -1.63 7.23 -0.09
CA GLU A 64 -1.69 5.87 -0.62
C GLU A 64 -0.38 5.10 -0.43
N PHE A 65 -0.49 3.79 -0.27
CA PHE A 65 0.65 2.86 -0.31
C PHE A 65 0.18 1.47 -0.73
N GLU A 66 1.12 0.67 -1.23
CA GLU A 66 0.83 -0.69 -1.69
C GLU A 66 1.55 -1.74 -0.82
N ILE A 67 0.83 -2.82 -0.55
CA ILE A 67 1.34 -4.03 0.10
C ILE A 67 1.33 -5.15 -0.93
N PHE A 68 2.51 -5.68 -1.22
CA PHE A 68 2.67 -6.84 -2.10
C PHE A 68 2.78 -8.11 -1.26
N ILE A 69 1.86 -9.06 -1.47
CA ILE A 69 1.86 -10.38 -0.83
C ILE A 69 2.69 -11.33 -1.70
N LEU A 70 3.76 -11.89 -1.14
CA LEU A 70 4.79 -12.62 -1.87
C LEU A 70 4.50 -14.12 -1.88
N PHE A 71 4.11 -14.63 -3.05
CA PHE A 71 3.90 -16.05 -3.33
C PHE A 71 5.14 -16.72 -3.92
N PRO A 72 5.42 -17.99 -3.59
CA PRO A 72 6.48 -18.74 -4.26
C PRO A 72 6.09 -19.09 -5.70
N GLU A 73 7.08 -19.17 -6.60
CA GLU A 73 6.90 -19.45 -8.03
C GLU A 73 6.18 -20.79 -8.33
N GLY A 74 6.21 -21.74 -7.41
CA GLY A 74 5.51 -23.03 -7.55
C GLY A 74 3.99 -22.96 -7.35
N LYS A 75 3.42 -21.81 -6.98
CA LYS A 75 1.96 -21.62 -6.87
C LYS A 75 1.37 -21.32 -8.24
N THR A 76 0.18 -21.84 -8.51
CA THR A 76 -0.53 -21.51 -9.74
C THR A 76 -1.11 -20.10 -9.67
N ARG A 77 -1.42 -19.50 -10.83
CA ARG A 77 -2.06 -18.20 -10.92
C ARG A 77 -3.40 -18.15 -10.16
N ASP A 78 -4.22 -19.19 -10.31
CA ASP A 78 -5.49 -19.32 -9.57
C ASP A 78 -5.29 -19.34 -8.04
N GLN A 79 -4.23 -20.00 -7.56
CA GLN A 79 -3.90 -20.02 -6.14
C GLN A 79 -3.46 -18.64 -5.66
N LEU A 80 -2.60 -17.97 -6.42
CA LEU A 80 -2.16 -16.60 -6.13
C LEU A 80 -3.36 -15.65 -6.04
N GLU A 81 -4.26 -15.70 -7.02
CA GLU A 81 -5.44 -14.81 -7.05
C GLU A 81 -6.41 -15.14 -5.90
N ARG A 82 -6.84 -16.39 -5.75
CA ARG A 82 -7.83 -16.75 -4.72
C ARG A 82 -7.29 -16.52 -3.31
N THR A 83 -6.08 -16.98 -3.01
CA THR A 83 -5.47 -16.80 -1.69
C THR A 83 -5.12 -15.35 -1.43
N GLY A 84 -4.61 -14.64 -2.45
CA GLY A 84 -4.28 -13.22 -2.36
C GLY A 84 -5.49 -12.34 -2.06
N LEU A 85 -6.59 -12.55 -2.79
CA LEU A 85 -7.83 -11.81 -2.56
C LEU A 85 -8.42 -12.11 -1.19
N ASN A 86 -8.41 -13.37 -0.76
CA ASN A 86 -8.91 -13.73 0.58
C ASN A 86 -8.07 -13.09 1.69
N ALA A 87 -6.73 -13.12 1.56
CA ALA A 87 -5.83 -12.47 2.50
C ALA A 87 -6.06 -10.95 2.52
N GLY A 88 -6.15 -10.30 1.35
CA GLY A 88 -6.42 -8.86 1.26
C GLY A 88 -7.74 -8.46 1.90
N LYS A 89 -8.82 -9.21 1.67
CA LYS A 89 -10.12 -8.98 2.31
C LYS A 89 -10.06 -9.07 3.82
N GLU A 90 -9.36 -10.07 4.35
CA GLU A 90 -9.20 -10.26 5.79
C GLU A 90 -8.34 -9.15 6.42
N ILE A 91 -7.28 -8.71 5.74
CA ILE A 91 -6.47 -7.55 6.18
C ILE A 91 -7.36 -6.31 6.29
N VAL A 92 -8.15 -6.01 5.27
CA VAL A 92 -9.01 -4.82 5.27
C VAL A 92 -10.07 -4.90 6.36
N LYS A 93 -10.67 -6.08 6.57
CA LYS A 93 -11.62 -6.31 7.65
C LYS A 93 -11.01 -6.03 9.02
N ARG A 94 -9.78 -6.49 9.27
CA ARG A 94 -9.07 -6.25 10.55
C ARG A 94 -8.66 -4.79 10.75
N LEU A 95 -8.38 -4.08 9.66
CA LEU A 95 -8.13 -2.62 9.68
C LEU A 95 -9.42 -1.79 9.80
N GLY A 96 -10.60 -2.43 9.89
CA GLY A 96 -11.88 -1.72 9.95
C GLY A 96 -12.19 -0.92 8.69
N GLY A 97 -11.60 -1.30 7.55
CA GLY A 97 -11.75 -0.61 6.28
C GLY A 97 -12.84 -1.19 5.37
N VAL A 98 -13.04 -0.53 4.24
CA VAL A 98 -13.86 -1.03 3.13
C VAL A 98 -12.97 -1.39 1.96
N HIS A 99 -13.37 -2.38 1.17
CA HIS A 99 -12.60 -2.82 0.00
C HIS A 99 -13.47 -2.95 -1.25
N THR A 100 -12.80 -2.89 -2.40
CA THR A 100 -13.29 -3.31 -3.69
C THR A 100 -12.27 -4.25 -4.33
N ILE A 101 -12.73 -5.09 -5.26
CA ILE A 101 -11.82 -5.88 -6.10
C ILE A 101 -11.54 -5.06 -7.34
N ALA A 102 -10.28 -4.70 -7.52
CA ALA A 102 -9.80 -3.95 -8.67
C ALA A 102 -8.99 -4.87 -9.59
N TYR A 103 -8.87 -4.47 -10.85
CA TYR A 103 -8.24 -5.27 -11.89
C TYR A 103 -7.16 -4.45 -12.59
N ALA A 104 -6.01 -5.09 -12.82
CA ALA A 104 -4.98 -4.64 -13.75
C ALA A 104 -4.59 -5.85 -14.61
N GLU A 105 -3.40 -6.42 -14.41
CA GLU A 105 -3.05 -7.72 -15.02
C GLU A 105 -3.80 -8.90 -14.36
N HIS A 106 -4.06 -8.81 -13.05
CA HIS A 106 -4.88 -9.73 -12.27
C HIS A 106 -5.69 -8.98 -11.22
N PRO A 107 -6.70 -9.63 -10.61
CA PRO A 107 -7.41 -9.03 -9.50
C PRO A 107 -6.51 -8.78 -8.28
N TYR A 108 -6.78 -7.68 -7.58
CA TYR A 108 -6.19 -7.30 -6.30
C TYR A 108 -7.23 -6.61 -5.41
N VAL A 109 -6.91 -6.43 -4.13
CA VAL A 109 -7.82 -5.75 -3.20
C VAL A 109 -7.40 -4.29 -3.09
N ARG A 110 -8.30 -3.38 -3.48
CA ARG A 110 -8.17 -1.95 -3.20
C ARG A 110 -9.00 -1.61 -1.98
N ALA A 111 -8.43 -0.84 -1.06
CA ALA A 111 -9.06 -0.59 0.23
C ALA A 111 -8.97 0.87 0.67
N LYS A 112 -9.92 1.27 1.51
CA LYS A 112 -9.85 2.49 2.31
C LYS A 112 -9.85 2.12 3.78
N ALA A 113 -8.78 2.47 4.48
CA ALA A 113 -8.64 2.25 5.92
C ALA A 113 -7.82 3.38 6.57
N GLY A 114 -8.21 3.85 7.75
CA GLY A 114 -7.48 4.90 8.47
C GLY A 114 -7.36 6.25 7.73
N GLY A 115 -8.17 6.49 6.69
CA GLY A 115 -8.06 7.66 5.81
C GLY A 115 -7.01 7.53 4.70
N PHE A 116 -6.53 6.31 4.43
CA PHE A 116 -5.56 6.01 3.39
C PHE A 116 -6.15 5.02 2.37
N ASP A 117 -5.72 5.16 1.12
CA ASP A 117 -5.94 4.19 0.06
C ASP A 117 -4.83 3.12 0.12
N ILE A 118 -5.20 1.84 0.17
CA ILE A 118 -4.27 0.73 0.32
C ILE A 118 -4.54 -0.28 -0.79
N ASP A 119 -3.54 -0.54 -1.63
CA ASP A 119 -3.60 -1.60 -2.63
C ASP A 119 -2.86 -2.84 -2.11
N ILE A 120 -3.58 -3.96 -1.96
CA ILE A 120 -3.03 -5.24 -1.51
C ILE A 120 -2.96 -6.18 -2.71
N VAL A 121 -1.74 -6.36 -3.22
CA VAL A 121 -1.47 -6.99 -4.52
C VAL A 121 -0.77 -8.33 -4.30
N PRO A 122 -1.35 -9.46 -4.72
CA PRO A 122 -0.64 -10.73 -4.70
C PRO A 122 0.37 -10.79 -5.87
N CYS A 123 1.61 -11.21 -5.62
CA CYS A 123 2.62 -11.35 -6.68
C CYS A 123 3.56 -12.53 -6.42
N TYR A 124 4.33 -12.92 -7.42
CA TYR A 124 5.39 -13.92 -7.24
C TYR A 124 6.67 -13.28 -6.72
N LYS A 125 7.31 -13.96 -5.77
CA LYS A 125 8.67 -13.67 -5.33
C LYS A 125 9.65 -14.38 -6.27
N LEU A 126 10.22 -13.62 -7.19
CA LEU A 126 11.29 -14.07 -8.08
C LEU A 126 12.66 -13.89 -7.40
N LYS A 127 13.66 -14.68 -7.82
CA LYS A 127 15.04 -14.55 -7.37
C LYS A 127 15.81 -13.47 -8.12
#